data_AF-A0A067MLC8-F1
#
_entry.id   AF-A0A067MLC8-F1
#
_cell.length_a   1.000
_cell.length_b   1.000
_cell.length_c   1.000
_cell.angle_alpha   90.00
_cell.angle_beta   90.00
_cell.angle_gamma   90.00
#
_symmetry.space_group_name_H-M   'P 1'
#
loop_
_entity.id
_entity.type
_entity.pdbx_description
1 polymer ?
#
loop_
_entity_poly.entity_id
_entity_poly.type
_entity_poly.pdbx_seq_one_letter_code
_entity_poly.pdbx_strand_id
1 'polypeptide(L)'
;MFVAFNILQRRAALQHAGLKVARSNFNDTADTLLTVSSTVLHDVAEKLKKGGHVDMSSEEERKACKLMNEVKLVTSHVPGSAAAKVTMRNEIKGMFITEGIPSFFVTINPADIYNPVLNVI
;
A
#
# COMPACT_ATOMS: atom_id res chain seq x y z
N MET A 1 -20.68 12.57 6.61
CA MET A 1 -19.41 12.69 5.84
C MET A 1 -18.77 11.32 5.53
N PHE A 2 -18.65 10.39 6.49
CA PHE A 2 -18.01 9.07 6.31
C PHE A 2 -18.66 8.15 5.26
N VAL A 3 -20.00 8.12 5.18
CA VAL A 3 -20.73 7.25 4.24
C VAL A 3 -20.46 7.63 2.78
N ALA A 4 -20.54 8.91 2.44
CA ALA A 4 -20.25 9.41 1.09
C ALA A 4 -18.79 9.13 0.68
N PHE A 5 -17.84 9.29 1.61
CA PHE A 5 -16.44 8.97 1.38
C PHE A 5 -16.21 7.47 1.10
N ASN A 6 -16.85 6.58 1.87
CA ASN A 6 -16.78 5.14 1.62
C ASN A 6 -17.38 4.75 0.26
N ILE A 7 -18.49 5.39 -0.15
CA ILE A 7 -19.08 5.17 -1.47
C ILE A 7 -18.12 5.59 -2.59
N LEU A 8 -17.47 6.75 -2.44
CA LEU A 8 -16.46 7.22 -3.40
C LEU A 8 -15.25 6.29 -3.45
N GLN A 9 -14.73 5.86 -2.30
CA GLN A 9 -13.63 4.89 -2.24
C GLN A 9 -13.98 3.57 -2.91
N ARG A 10 -15.18 3.03 -2.64
CA ARG A 10 -15.63 1.78 -3.25
C ARG A 10 -15.81 1.91 -4.76
N ARG A 11 -16.36 3.04 -5.23
CA ARG A 11 -16.47 3.32 -6.67
C ARG A 11 -15.11 3.41 -7.34
N ALA A 12 -14.17 4.15 -6.75
CA ALA A 12 -12.81 4.25 -7.26
C ALA A 12 -12.14 2.86 -7.31
N ALA A 13 -12.25 2.07 -6.24
CA ALA A 13 -11.70 0.71 -6.20
C ALA A 13 -12.28 -0.18 -7.31
N LEU A 14 -13.60 -0.16 -7.52
CA LEU A 14 -14.27 -0.95 -8.57
C LEU A 14 -13.87 -0.48 -9.99
N GLN A 15 -13.82 0.83 -10.21
CA GLN A 15 -13.38 1.39 -11.49
C GLN A 15 -11.93 0.99 -11.80
N HIS A 16 -11.03 1.10 -10.81
CA HIS A 16 -9.65 0.69 -10.97
C HIS A 16 -9.53 -0.83 -11.17
N ALA A 17 -10.35 -1.65 -10.52
CA ALA A 17 -10.38 -3.10 -10.75
C ALA A 17 -10.82 -3.43 -12.18
N GLY A 18 -11.88 -2.79 -12.68
CA GLY A 18 -12.34 -2.97 -14.06
C GLY A 18 -11.29 -2.57 -15.11
N LEU A 19 -10.66 -1.40 -14.95
CA LEU A 19 -9.59 -0.95 -15.83
C LEU A 19 -8.34 -1.84 -15.79
N LYS A 20 -8.11 -2.57 -14.69
CA LYS A 20 -6.99 -3.51 -14.54
C LYS A 20 -7.24 -4.83 -15.24
N VAL A 21 -8.45 -5.38 -15.13
CA VAL A 21 -8.85 -6.61 -15.85
C VAL A 21 -8.84 -6.36 -17.37
N ALA A 22 -9.15 -5.14 -17.79
CA ALA A 22 -9.12 -4.75 -19.20
C ALA A 22 -7.70 -4.56 -19.79
N ARG A 23 -6.63 -4.66 -18.99
CA ARG A 23 -5.27 -4.55 -19.52
C ARG A 23 -4.86 -5.84 -20.22
N SER A 24 -4.17 -5.70 -21.36
CA SER A 24 -3.68 -6.84 -22.16
C SER A 24 -2.76 -7.78 -21.39
N ASN A 25 -2.04 -7.28 -20.38
CA ASN A 25 -1.12 -8.05 -19.56
C ASN A 25 -1.79 -8.81 -18.41
N PHE A 26 -3.10 -8.66 -18.19
CA PHE A 26 -3.79 -9.32 -17.07
C PHE A 26 -3.70 -10.84 -17.19
N ASN A 27 -3.97 -11.40 -18.36
CA ASN A 27 -3.91 -12.84 -18.59
C ASN A 27 -2.50 -13.38 -18.36
N ASP A 28 -1.47 -12.74 -18.91
CA ASP A 28 -0.07 -13.13 -18.71
C ASP A 28 0.31 -13.12 -17.22
N THR A 29 -0.13 -12.10 -16.48
CA THR A 29 0.13 -12.01 -15.03
C THR A 29 -0.61 -13.10 -14.24
N ALA A 30 -1.83 -13.44 -14.64
CA ALA A 30 -2.62 -14.50 -14.03
C ALA A 30 -2.01 -15.87 -14.29
N ASP A 31 -1.58 -16.14 -15.53
CA ASP A 31 -0.90 -17.38 -15.91
C ASP A 31 0.44 -17.52 -15.17
N THR A 32 1.19 -16.42 -15.04
CA THR A 32 2.43 -16.39 -14.24
C THR A 32 2.13 -16.68 -12.76
N LEU A 33 1.03 -16.14 -12.22
CA LEU A 33 0.56 -16.41 -10.85
C LEU A 33 0.26 -17.89 -10.61
N LEU A 34 -0.34 -18.57 -11.59
CA LEU A 34 -0.68 -19.99 -11.53
C LEU A 34 0.56 -20.89 -11.70
N THR A 35 1.56 -20.42 -12.44
CA THR A 35 2.77 -21.21 -12.76
C THR A 35 3.83 -21.15 -11.66
N VAL A 36 3.89 -20.06 -10.89
CA VAL A 36 4.92 -19.88 -9.85
C VAL A 36 4.61 -20.77 -8.63
N SER A 37 5.61 -21.54 -8.19
CA SER A 37 5.50 -22.38 -6.99
C SER A 37 5.28 -21.57 -5.71
N SER A 38 4.32 -21.99 -4.90
CA SER A 38 4.01 -21.35 -3.61
C SER A 38 5.17 -21.42 -2.62
N THR A 39 6.03 -22.43 -2.71
CA THR A 39 7.19 -22.56 -1.81
C THR A 39 8.23 -21.47 -2.08
N VAL A 40 8.50 -21.21 -3.37
CA VAL A 40 9.42 -20.15 -3.81
C VAL A 40 8.91 -18.77 -3.41
N LEU A 41 7.59 -18.52 -3.52
CA LEU A 41 6.99 -17.26 -3.07
C LEU A 41 7.14 -17.06 -1.55
N HIS A 42 6.98 -18.13 -0.78
CA HIS A 42 7.16 -18.08 0.67
C HIS A 42 8.61 -17.76 1.04
N ASP A 43 9.57 -18.42 0.40
CA ASP A 43 11.00 -18.22 0.66
C ASP A 43 11.46 -16.80 0.28
N VAL A 44 10.98 -16.29 -0.87
CA VAL A 44 11.22 -14.91 -1.30
C VAL A 44 10.60 -13.90 -0.30
N ALA A 45 9.40 -14.17 0.20
CA ALA A 45 8.74 -13.32 1.20
C ALA A 45 9.49 -13.32 2.54
N GLU A 46 9.97 -14.48 3.00
CA GLU A 46 10.81 -14.63 4.19
C GLU A 46 12.12 -13.84 4.08
N LYS A 47 12.81 -13.97 2.93
CA LYS A 47 14.06 -13.23 2.65
C LYS A 47 13.83 -11.71 2.67
N LEU A 48 12.77 -11.24 2.01
CA LEU A 48 12.40 -9.82 1.99
C LEU A 48 12.05 -9.29 3.38
N LYS A 49 11.35 -10.08 4.20
CA LYS A 49 10.98 -9.69 5.58
C LYS A 49 12.20 -9.52 6.47
N LYS A 50 13.24 -10.34 6.28
CA LYS A 50 14.51 -10.25 7.01
C LYS A 50 15.41 -9.10 6.55
N GLY A 51 14.96 -8.29 5.59
CA GLY A 51 15.73 -7.17 5.03
C GLY A 51 16.86 -7.61 4.09
N GLY A 52 16.87 -8.89 3.69
CA GLY A 52 17.86 -9.42 2.75
C GLY A 52 17.57 -8.96 1.32
N HIS A 53 18.63 -8.73 0.54
CA HIS A 53 18.51 -8.70 -0.91
C HIS A 53 18.10 -10.10 -1.40
N VAL A 54 17.07 -10.18 -2.24
CA VAL A 54 16.73 -11.42 -2.92
C VAL A 54 17.74 -11.58 -4.04
N ASP A 55 18.75 -12.42 -3.82
CA ASP A 55 19.66 -12.84 -4.89
C ASP A 55 18.83 -13.52 -5.97
N MET A 56 18.80 -12.94 -7.17
CA MET A 56 18.05 -13.47 -8.33
C MET A 56 18.78 -14.66 -8.96
N SER A 57 19.32 -15.56 -8.15
CA SER A 57 20.19 -16.64 -8.61
C SER A 57 19.41 -17.76 -9.31
N SER A 58 18.15 -17.99 -8.93
CA SER A 58 17.26 -18.94 -9.61
C SER A 58 16.30 -18.24 -10.58
N GLU A 59 16.05 -18.86 -11.73
CA GLU A 59 15.07 -18.39 -12.72
C GLU A 59 13.66 -18.29 -12.12
N GLU A 60 13.33 -19.18 -11.17
CA GLU A 60 12.04 -19.19 -10.45
C GLU A 60 11.92 -18.02 -9.48
N GLU A 61 12.98 -17.68 -8.75
CA GLU A 61 13.01 -16.50 -7.87
C GLU A 61 12.89 -15.21 -8.69
N ARG A 62 13.49 -15.17 -9.88
CA ARG A 62 13.34 -14.05 -10.81
C ARG A 62 11.89 -13.90 -11.30
N LYS A 63 11.21 -15.01 -11.61
CA LYS A 63 9.78 -15.03 -11.97
C LYS A 63 8.91 -14.56 -10.81
N ALA A 64 9.17 -15.03 -9.59
CA ALA A 64 8.46 -14.60 -8.38
C ALA A 64 8.66 -13.10 -8.09
N CYS A 65 9.88 -12.58 -8.23
CA CYS A 65 10.16 -11.15 -8.09
C CYS A 65 9.49 -10.30 -9.17
N LYS A 66 9.48 -10.77 -10.44
CA LYS A 66 8.78 -10.11 -11.53
C LYS A 66 7.28 -10.02 -11.24
N LEU A 67 6.67 -11.14 -10.85
CA LEU A 67 5.26 -11.22 -10.45
C LEU A 67 4.95 -10.27 -9.29
N MET A 68 5.79 -10.25 -8.26
CA MET A 68 5.65 -9.33 -7.12
C MET A 68 5.65 -7.86 -7.57
N ASN A 69 6.54 -7.49 -8.50
CA ASN A 69 6.61 -6.13 -9.03
C ASN A 69 5.40 -5.77 -9.90
N GLU A 70 4.93 -6.70 -10.73
CA GLU A 70 3.72 -6.53 -11.52
C GLU A 70 2.49 -6.35 -10.61
N VAL A 71 2.34 -7.19 -9.58
CA VAL A 71 1.28 -7.06 -8.58
C VAL A 71 1.39 -5.75 -7.79
N LYS A 72 2.59 -5.32 -7.40
CA LYS A 72 2.80 -4.00 -6.76
C LYS A 72 2.38 -2.84 -7.66
N LEU A 73 2.71 -2.91 -8.95
CA LEU A 73 2.35 -1.90 -9.93
C LEU A 73 0.83 -1.88 -10.18
N VAL A 74 0.20 -3.05 -10.19
CA VAL A 74 -1.26 -3.18 -10.26
C VAL A 74 -1.92 -2.64 -8.99
N THR A 75 -1.35 -2.85 -7.81
CA THR A 75 -1.96 -2.42 -6.53
C THR A 75 -1.74 -0.95 -6.20
N SER A 76 -0.80 -0.24 -6.83
CA SER A 76 -0.53 1.19 -6.57
C SER A 76 -1.71 2.13 -6.80
N HIS A 77 -2.65 1.74 -7.66
CA HIS A 77 -3.86 2.49 -7.97
C HIS A 77 -5.08 2.01 -7.16
N VAL A 78 -4.90 1.11 -6.18
CA VAL A 78 -5.97 0.75 -5.23
C VAL A 78 -5.92 1.73 -4.06
N PRO A 79 -6.99 2.52 -3.82
CA PRO A 79 -7.04 3.41 -2.66
C PRO A 79 -6.74 2.65 -1.37
N GLY A 80 -5.80 3.16 -0.56
CA GLY A 80 -5.40 2.54 0.71
C GLY A 80 -4.36 1.42 0.62
N SER A 81 -3.94 1.01 -0.58
CA SER A 81 -2.83 0.06 -0.73
C SER A 81 -1.50 0.63 -0.23
N ALA A 82 -0.52 -0.25 0.02
CA ALA A 82 0.81 0.18 0.44
C ALA A 82 1.46 1.12 -0.59
N ALA A 83 1.33 0.81 -1.88
CA ALA A 83 1.87 1.65 -2.95
C ALA A 83 1.09 2.96 -3.11
N ALA A 84 -0.25 2.97 -2.97
CA ALA A 84 -1.02 4.21 -2.97
C ALA A 84 -0.62 5.14 -1.82
N LYS A 85 -0.36 4.59 -0.62
CA LYS A 85 0.14 5.36 0.53
C LYS A 85 1.51 5.98 0.26
N VAL A 86 2.40 5.29 -0.45
CA VAL A 86 3.70 5.84 -0.86
C VAL A 86 3.50 7.00 -1.83
N THR A 87 2.64 6.85 -2.84
CA THR A 87 2.31 7.91 -3.79
C THR A 87 1.74 9.14 -3.09
N MET A 88 0.77 8.98 -2.19
CA MET A 88 0.20 10.09 -1.41
C MET A 88 1.26 10.78 -0.54
N ARG A 89 2.19 10.04 0.06
CA ARG A 89 3.31 10.66 0.81
C ARG A 89 4.22 11.47 -0.11
N ASN A 90 4.49 11.00 -1.32
CA ASN A 90 5.30 11.74 -2.29
C ASN A 90 4.58 13.00 -2.77
N GLU A 91 3.26 12.93 -2.95
CA GLU A 91 2.43 14.08 -3.28
C GLU A 91 2.46 15.15 -2.17
N ILE A 92 2.30 14.73 -0.90
CA ILE A 92 2.44 15.64 0.26
C ILE A 92 3.82 16.29 0.29
N LYS A 93 4.89 15.52 0.03
CA LYS A 93 6.25 16.08 -0.07
C LYS A 93 6.39 17.07 -1.23
N GLY A 94 5.75 16.81 -2.36
CA GLY A 94 5.70 17.74 -3.50
C GLY A 94 4.98 19.03 -3.12
N MET A 95 3.85 18.93 -2.43
CA MET A 95 3.11 20.08 -1.90
C MET A 95 3.95 20.91 -0.92
N PHE A 96 4.83 20.30 -0.13
CA PHE A 96 5.74 21.07 0.74
C PHE A 96 6.70 21.96 -0.05
N ILE A 97 7.09 21.54 -1.26
CA ILE A 97 7.99 22.31 -2.13
C ILE A 97 7.23 23.47 -2.79
N THR A 98 5.97 23.25 -3.21
CA THR A 98 5.20 24.26 -3.95
C THR A 98 4.43 25.22 -3.04
N GLU A 99 3.80 24.71 -1.98
CA GLU A 99 2.90 25.45 -1.08
C GLU A 99 3.55 25.78 0.28
N GLY A 100 4.75 25.25 0.55
CA GLY A 100 5.42 25.37 1.84
C GLY A 100 4.96 24.33 2.87
N ILE A 101 5.59 24.36 4.05
CA ILE A 101 5.31 23.40 5.13
C ILE A 101 4.01 23.80 5.84
N PRO A 102 3.02 22.90 5.96
CA PRO A 102 1.82 23.18 6.74
C PRO A 102 2.14 23.29 8.23
N SER A 103 1.71 24.38 8.87
CA SER A 103 1.72 24.50 10.33
C SER A 103 0.50 23.79 10.91
N PHE A 104 0.73 22.69 11.64
CA PHE A 104 -0.32 21.99 12.37
C PHE A 104 -0.43 22.54 13.79
N PHE A 105 -1.58 23.11 14.13
CA PHE A 105 -1.95 23.41 15.51
C PHE A 105 -2.84 22.26 16.02
N VAL A 106 -2.31 21.48 16.97
CA VAL A 106 -3.05 20.39 17.61
C VAL A 106 -3.26 20.74 19.07
N THR A 107 -4.50 21.03 19.46
CA THR A 107 -4.87 21.15 20.87
C THR A 107 -5.24 19.77 21.39
N ILE A 108 -4.32 19.16 22.12
CA ILE A 108 -4.62 17.94 22.87
C ILE A 108 -5.27 18.39 24.17
N ASN A 109 -6.58 18.18 24.31
CA ASN A 109 -7.28 18.35 25.58
C ASN A 109 -7.40 16.98 26.26
N PRO A 110 -6.44 16.57 27.11
CA PRO A 110 -6.59 15.33 27.86
C PRO A 110 -7.81 15.44 28.77
N ALA A 111 -8.61 14.38 28.84
CA ALA A 111 -9.78 14.39 29.72
C ALA A 111 -9.34 14.45 31.19
N ASP A 112 -9.74 15.51 31.90
CA ASP A 112 -9.38 15.77 33.29
C ASP A 112 -9.82 14.66 34.26
N ILE A 113 -10.83 13.86 33.87
CA ILE A 113 -11.36 12.72 34.64
C ILE A 113 -10.30 11.64 34.90
N TYR A 114 -9.30 11.52 34.02
CA TYR A 114 -8.23 10.54 34.15
C TYR A 114 -6.93 11.16 34.70
N ASN A 115 -6.96 12.43 35.11
CA ASN A 115 -5.80 13.09 35.66
C ASN A 115 -5.59 12.68 37.13
N PRO A 116 -4.53 11.91 37.47
CA PRO A 116 -4.28 11.47 38.84
C PRO A 116 -3.99 12.61 39.81
N VAL A 117 -3.68 13.82 39.31
CA VAL A 117 -3.47 15.03 40.14
C VAL A 117 -4.80 15.70 40.53
N LEU A 118 -5.86 15.54 39.73
CA LEU A 118 -7.18 16.14 39.97
C LEU A 118 -8.15 15.19 40.69
N ASN A 119 -7.80 13.91 40.81
CA ASN A 119 -8.53 12.93 41.63
C ASN A 119 -8.23 13.16 43.12
N VAL A 120 -8.79 14.22 43.69
CA VAL A 120 -8.87 14.40 45.14
C VAL A 120 -10.25 13.90 45.58
N ILE A 121 -10.24 12.79 46.33
CA ILE A 121 -11.35 12.38 47.22
C ILE A 121 -11.28 13.27 48.47
#